data_AF-A0A964QTV7-F1
#
_entry.id   AF-A0A964QTV7-F1
#
_cell.length_a   1.000
_cell.length_b   1.000
_cell.length_c   1.000
_cell.angle_alpha   90.00
_cell.angle_beta   90.00
_cell.angle_gamma   90.00
#
_symmetry.space_group_name_H-M   'P 1'
#
loop_
_entity.id
_entity.type
_entity.pdbx_description
1 polymer ?
#
loop_
_entity_poly.entity_id
_entity_poly.type
_entity_poly.pdbx_seq_one_letter_code
_entity_poly.pdbx_strand_id
1 'polypeptide(L)'
;MAILASVMIPLGFSFAYEQKLCRAYYFQAIAMEIIDGEIEVLRAGEWKSFKSGVQPYSVDAKAAENLPLGQFVLTLHPPDLKLEWLPIKKGKGGRVHRAAVLESPE
;
A
#
# COMPACT_ATOMS: atom_id res chain seq x y z
N MET A 1 -12.09 40.12 18.18
CA MET A 1 -12.17 38.64 18.23
C MET A 1 -12.69 38.02 16.94
N ALA A 2 -13.80 38.50 16.35
CA ALA A 2 -14.36 37.92 15.12
C ALA A 2 -13.38 37.87 13.94
N ILE A 3 -12.59 38.94 13.72
CA ILE A 3 -11.58 39.02 12.64
C ILE A 3 -10.45 37.98 12.84
N LEU A 4 -10.01 37.78 14.08
CA LEU A 4 -9.00 36.77 14.38
C LEU A 4 -9.56 35.37 14.12
N ALA A 5 -10.78 35.10 14.59
CA ALA A 5 -11.44 33.81 14.37
C ALA A 5 -11.66 33.53 12.88
N SER A 6 -12.05 34.53 12.08
CA SER A 6 -12.27 34.36 10.63
C SER A 6 -11.00 34.01 9.86
N VAL A 7 -9.82 34.37 10.37
CA VAL A 7 -8.53 33.99 9.76
C VAL A 7 -8.02 32.66 10.32
N MET A 8 -8.07 32.48 11.64
CA MET A 8 -7.49 31.31 12.31
C MET A 8 -8.24 30.01 12.00
N ILE A 9 -9.56 30.05 11.83
CA ILE A 9 -10.37 28.85 11.57
C ILE A 9 -10.00 28.21 10.22
N PRO A 10 -10.06 28.90 9.07
CA PRO A 10 -9.66 28.32 7.78
C PRO A 10 -8.21 27.82 7.76
N LEU A 11 -7.31 28.55 8.43
CA LEU A 11 -5.90 28.18 8.51
C LEU A 11 -5.71 26.87 9.29
N GLY A 12 -6.38 26.72 10.44
CA GLY A 12 -6.36 25.48 11.21
C GLY A 12 -6.92 24.29 10.43
N PHE A 13 -7.99 24.50 9.65
CA PHE A 13 -8.53 23.47 8.77
C PHE A 13 -7.55 23.08 7.65
N SER A 14 -6.84 24.04 7.06
CA SER A 14 -5.83 23.77 6.02
C SER A 14 -4.70 22.90 6.56
N PHE A 15 -4.17 23.22 7.74
CA PHE A 15 -3.11 22.43 8.37
C PHE A 15 -3.58 21.01 8.74
N ALA A 16 -4.78 20.88 9.31
CA ALA A 16 -5.34 19.56 9.63
C ALA A 16 -5.53 18.69 8.37
N TYR A 17 -5.92 19.32 7.25
CA TYR A 17 -6.05 18.65 5.96
C TYR A 17 -4.69 18.20 5.42
N GLU A 18 -3.69 19.08 5.40
CA GLU A 18 -2.34 18.76 4.94
C GLU A 18 -1.68 17.67 5.78
N GLN A 19 -1.84 17.72 7.11
CA GLN A 19 -1.32 16.69 8.00
C GLN A 19 -1.95 15.32 7.70
N LYS A 20 -3.27 15.29 7.45
CA LYS A 20 -3.96 14.06 7.07
C LYS A 20 -3.46 13.53 5.73
N LEU A 21 -3.21 14.41 4.76
CA LEU A 21 -2.71 14.06 3.44
C LEU A 21 -1.27 13.54 3.51
N CYS A 22 -0.39 14.20 4.23
CA CYS A 22 0.99 13.77 4.48
C CYS A 22 1.03 12.37 5.10
N ARG A 23 0.18 12.11 6.11
CA ARG A 23 0.05 10.78 6.70
C ARG A 23 -0.46 9.73 5.71
N ALA A 24 -1.34 10.11 4.79
CA ALA A 24 -1.79 9.20 3.75
C ALA A 24 -0.63 8.85 2.79
N TYR A 25 0.15 9.83 2.35
CA TYR A 25 1.32 9.58 1.51
C TYR A 25 2.39 8.73 2.20
N TYR A 26 2.62 8.95 3.50
CA TYR A 26 3.51 8.09 4.29
C TYR A 26 3.10 6.61 4.23
N PHE A 27 1.81 6.32 4.46
CA PHE A 27 1.31 4.94 4.39
C PHE A 27 1.36 4.38 2.96
N GLN A 28 1.08 5.21 1.96
CA GLN A 28 1.19 4.81 0.57
C GLN A 28 2.64 4.44 0.22
N ALA A 29 3.62 5.23 0.67
CA ALA A 29 5.04 4.99 0.44
C ALA A 29 5.49 3.66 1.06
N ILE A 30 5.14 3.40 2.32
CA ILE A 30 5.45 2.11 2.97
C ILE A 30 4.82 0.94 2.21
N ALA A 31 3.55 1.05 1.83
CA ALA A 31 2.88 -0.02 1.10
C ALA A 31 3.52 -0.26 -0.28
N MET A 32 3.98 0.80 -0.96
CA MET A 32 4.73 0.69 -2.22
C MET A 32 6.07 -0.02 -2.00
N GLU A 33 6.85 0.40 -1.00
CA GLU A 33 8.14 -0.22 -0.67
C GLU A 33 8.01 -1.72 -0.39
N ILE A 34 7.03 -2.11 0.44
CA ILE A 34 6.79 -3.52 0.76
C ILE A 34 6.36 -4.29 -0.48
N ILE A 35 5.38 -3.79 -1.24
CA ILE A 35 4.92 -4.46 -2.46
C ILE A 35 6.08 -4.63 -3.45
N ASP A 36 6.92 -3.60 -3.60
CA ASP A 36 8.04 -3.63 -4.52
C ASP A 36 9.06 -4.72 -4.14
N GLY A 37 9.43 -4.81 -2.86
CA GLY A 37 10.32 -5.87 -2.38
C GLY A 37 9.72 -7.28 -2.52
N GLU A 38 8.44 -7.45 -2.19
CA GLU A 38 7.76 -8.75 -2.31
C GLU A 38 7.59 -9.19 -3.78
N ILE A 39 7.38 -8.24 -4.71
CA ILE A 39 7.35 -8.53 -6.15
C ILE A 39 8.71 -9.07 -6.63
N GLU A 40 9.83 -8.54 -6.14
CA GLU A 40 11.17 -9.03 -6.48
C GLU A 40 11.38 -10.48 -5.99
N VAL A 41 10.98 -10.76 -4.75
CA VAL A 41 11.02 -12.11 -4.16
C VAL A 41 10.13 -13.08 -4.96
N LEU A 42 8.90 -12.66 -5.31
CA LEU A 42 8.00 -13.45 -6.13
C LEU A 42 8.62 -13.75 -7.50
N ARG A 43 9.20 -12.75 -8.19
CA ARG A 43 9.86 -12.94 -9.49
C ARG A 43 11.08 -13.86 -9.41
N ALA A 44 11.79 -13.89 -8.29
CA ALA A 44 12.93 -14.79 -8.08
C ALA A 44 12.53 -16.27 -8.01
N GLY A 45 11.23 -16.59 -7.91
CA GLY A 45 10.72 -17.96 -8.00
C GLY A 45 9.75 -18.34 -6.89
N GLU A 46 9.61 -17.51 -5.85
CA GLU A 46 8.69 -17.78 -4.74
C GLU A 46 7.23 -17.89 -5.18
N TRP A 47 6.87 -17.32 -6.34
CA TRP A 47 5.56 -17.48 -6.95
C TRP A 47 5.14 -18.97 -7.11
N LYS A 48 6.10 -19.89 -7.27
CA LYS A 48 5.85 -21.33 -7.43
C LYS A 48 5.28 -22.00 -6.18
N SER A 49 5.43 -21.38 -5.01
CA SER A 49 4.86 -21.87 -3.75
C SER A 49 3.35 -21.60 -3.62
N PHE A 50 2.80 -20.77 -4.52
CA PHE A 50 1.41 -20.32 -4.47
C PHE A 50 0.56 -20.97 -5.57
N LYS A 51 -0.74 -21.06 -5.33
CA LYS A 51 -1.70 -21.55 -6.32
C LYS A 51 -2.15 -20.39 -7.20
N SER A 52 -2.46 -20.69 -8.46
CA SER A 52 -3.15 -19.73 -9.33
C SER A 52 -4.50 -19.33 -8.72
N GLY A 53 -4.83 -18.05 -8.78
CA GLY A 53 -6.03 -17.46 -8.20
C GLY A 53 -5.73 -16.23 -7.34
N VAL A 54 -6.74 -15.82 -6.58
CA VAL A 54 -6.65 -14.69 -5.64
C VAL A 54 -6.57 -15.26 -4.23
N GLN A 55 -5.57 -14.83 -3.45
CA GLN A 55 -5.36 -15.33 -2.09
C GLN A 55 -4.75 -14.25 -1.18
N PRO A 56 -5.01 -14.33 0.14
CA PRO A 56 -4.28 -13.53 1.12
C PRO A 56 -2.77 -13.78 1.01
N TYR A 57 -1.99 -12.72 1.21
CA TYR A 57 -0.53 -12.77 1.17
C TYR A 57 0.02 -12.27 2.50
N SER A 58 0.93 -13.03 3.10
CA SER A 58 1.61 -12.63 4.34
C SER A 58 2.97 -12.02 3.98
N VAL A 59 3.26 -10.84 4.53
CA VAL A 59 4.55 -10.17 4.38
C VAL A 59 5.34 -10.28 5.67
N ASP A 60 6.66 -10.45 5.57
CA ASP A 60 7.59 -10.45 6.73
C ASP A 60 8.41 -9.14 6.81
N ALA A 61 7.90 -8.07 6.20
CA ALA A 61 8.54 -6.77 6.23
C ALA A 61 8.24 -6.05 7.56
N LYS A 62 9.27 -5.71 8.36
CA LYS A 62 9.11 -4.92 9.60
C LYS A 62 8.39 -3.59 9.36
N ALA A 63 8.53 -2.99 8.18
CA ALA A 63 7.84 -1.77 7.81
C ALA A 63 6.30 -1.93 7.84
N ALA A 64 5.76 -3.14 7.72
CA ALA A 64 4.32 -3.43 7.79
C ALA A 64 3.71 -3.05 9.16
N GLU A 65 4.50 -3.02 10.24
CA GLU A 65 4.06 -2.53 11.55
C GLU A 65 3.59 -1.06 11.53
N ASN A 66 4.06 -0.29 10.54
CA ASN A 66 3.70 1.12 10.38
C ASN A 66 2.44 1.31 9.52
N LEU A 67 1.94 0.26 8.88
CA LEU A 67 0.73 0.36 8.05
C LEU A 67 -0.53 0.40 8.93
N PRO A 68 -1.59 1.08 8.46
CA PRO A 68 -2.91 0.94 9.07
C PRO A 68 -3.42 -0.49 8.92
N LEU A 69 -4.45 -0.88 9.68
CA LEU A 69 -5.11 -2.18 9.48
C LEU A 69 -5.56 -2.36 8.03
N GLY A 70 -5.20 -3.51 7.46
CA GLY A 70 -5.39 -3.88 6.06
C GLY A 70 -4.86 -5.29 5.80
N GLN A 71 -4.85 -5.68 4.53
CA GLN A 71 -4.34 -6.98 4.11
C GLN A 71 -3.60 -6.87 2.77
N PHE A 72 -2.60 -7.73 2.58
CA PHE A 72 -2.02 -7.95 1.27
C PHE A 72 -2.75 -9.08 0.55
N VAL A 73 -2.95 -8.92 -0.76
CA VAL A 73 -3.63 -9.90 -1.61
C VAL A 73 -2.78 -10.14 -2.85
N LEU A 74 -2.44 -11.40 -3.08
CA LEU A 74 -1.77 -11.87 -4.29
C LEU A 74 -2.83 -12.40 -5.26
N THR A 75 -2.83 -11.86 -6.47
CA THR A 75 -3.51 -12.43 -7.63
C THR A 75 -2.46 -13.04 -8.53
N LEU A 76 -2.50 -14.36 -8.72
CA LEU A 76 -1.54 -15.10 -9.53
C LEU A 76 -2.26 -15.79 -10.69
N HIS A 77 -1.93 -15.40 -11.91
CA HIS A 77 -2.41 -16.01 -13.15
C HIS A 77 -1.24 -16.13 -14.12
N PRO A 78 -0.35 -17.14 -13.96
CA PRO A 78 0.89 -17.19 -14.71
C PRO A 78 0.66 -17.03 -16.22
N PRO A 79 1.44 -16.17 -16.89
CA PRO A 79 2.65 -15.52 -16.39
C PRO A 79 2.39 -14.23 -15.59
N ASP A 80 1.15 -13.77 -15.48
CA ASP A 80 0.83 -12.51 -14.80
C ASP A 80 0.72 -12.71 -13.28
N LEU A 81 1.24 -11.75 -12.53
CA LEU A 81 1.04 -11.65 -11.10
C LEU A 81 0.75 -10.21 -10.70
N LYS A 82 -0.05 -10.05 -9.64
CA LYS A 82 -0.39 -8.76 -9.08
C LYS A 82 -0.45 -8.85 -7.56
N LEU A 83 0.32 -8.01 -6.88
CA LEU A 83 0.30 -7.89 -5.43
C LEU A 83 -0.34 -6.56 -5.04
N GLU A 84 -1.22 -6.59 -4.04
CA GLU A 84 -2.03 -5.44 -3.64
C GLU A 84 -2.09 -5.28 -2.14
N TRP A 85 -2.03 -4.03 -1.69
CA TRP A 85 -2.36 -3.61 -0.34
C TRP A 85 -3.77 -3.04 -0.29
N LEU A 86 -4.60 -3.58 0.61
CA LEU A 86 -6.00 -3.17 0.81
C LEU A 86 -6.20 -2.64 2.24
N PRO A 87 -6.20 -1.31 2.47
CA PRO A 87 -6.51 -0.76 3.79
C PRO A 87 -8.00 -0.90 4.10
N ILE A 88 -8.34 -1.21 5.37
CA ILE A 88 -9.74 -1.34 5.80
C ILE A 88 -10.45 0.03 5.79
N LYS A 89 -9.74 1.08 6.22
CA LYS A 89 -10.31 2.43 6.35
C LYS A 89 -9.91 3.33 5.18
N LYS A 90 -10.90 3.97 4.56
CA LYS A 90 -10.69 5.01 3.54
C LYS A 90 -9.92 6.20 4.12
N GLY A 91 -9.10 6.87 3.29
CA GLY A 91 -8.31 8.04 3.70
C GLY A 91 -7.04 7.73 4.50
N LYS A 92 -6.54 6.48 4.43
CA LYS A 92 -5.29 6.02 5.06
C LYS A 92 -4.36 5.42 3.99
N GLY A 93 -3.83 6.27 3.11
CA GLY A 93 -2.91 5.88 2.03
C GLY A 93 -3.54 5.17 0.83
N GLY A 94 -4.73 4.60 0.98
CA GLY A 94 -5.47 4.01 -0.14
C GLY A 94 -4.90 2.67 -0.60
N ARG A 95 -5.52 2.11 -1.64
CA ARG A 95 -5.07 0.85 -2.25
C ARG A 95 -3.78 1.11 -3.03
N VAL A 96 -2.78 0.28 -2.78
CA VAL A 96 -1.54 0.24 -3.58
C VAL A 96 -1.50 -1.10 -4.28
N HIS A 97 -1.08 -1.13 -5.53
CA HIS A 97 -0.92 -2.38 -6.26
C HIS A 97 0.26 -2.29 -7.23
N ARG A 98 0.85 -3.44 -7.50
CA ARG A 98 1.84 -3.61 -8.56
C ARG A 98 1.58 -4.90 -9.31
N ALA A 99 1.68 -4.82 -10.63
CA ALA A 99 1.64 -5.97 -11.52
C ALA A 99 3.04 -6.28 -12.01
N ALA A 100 3.33 -7.56 -12.22
CA ALA A 100 4.57 -8.04 -12.81
C ALA A 100 4.30 -9.27 -13.67
N VAL A 101 5.17 -9.50 -14.65
CA VAL A 101 5.19 -10.70 -15.47
C VAL A 101 6.31 -11.60 -14.96
N LEU A 102 5.99 -12.87 -14.79
CA LEU A 102 6.96 -13.92 -14.47
C LEU A 102 7.82 -14.17 -15.70
N GLU A 103 9.11 -13.88 -15.59
CA GLU A 103 10.07 -14.27 -16.62
C GLU A 103 10.26 -15.79 -16.57
N SER A 104 10.12 -16.44 -17.72
CA SER A 104 10.47 -17.86 -17.85
C SER A 104 11.98 -17.98 -17.63
N PRO A 105 12.47 -18.85 -16.72
CA PRO A 105 13.88 -19.18 -16.74
C PRO A 105 14.17 -19.90 -18.05
N GLU A 106 15.10 -19.34 -18.85
CA GLU A 106 15.74 -20.03 -19.98
C GLU A 106 16.54 -21.25 -19.49
#